data_AF-D6V9F6-F1
#
_entry.id   AF-D6V9F6-F1
#
_cell.length_a   1.000
_cell.length_b   1.000
_cell.length_c   1.000
_cell.angle_alpha   90.00
_cell.angle_beta   90.00
_cell.angle_gamma   90.00
#
_symmetry.space_group_name_H-M   'P 1'
#
loop_
_entity.id
_entity.type
_entity.pdbx_description
1 polymer ?
#
loop_
_entity_poly.entity_id
_entity_poly.type
_entity_poly.pdbx_seq_one_letter_code
_entity_poly.pdbx_strand_id
1 'polypeptide(L)' 'MDVDGDVAFARYRREGRTIVITHVETPAALRGHGIASRLMGGVLETIRHEGEKVVAACSFARAFLSEHPEYSNLKS' A
#
# COMPACT_ATOMS: atom_id res chain seq x y z
N MET A 1 -3.59 4.26 -10.09
CA MET A 1 -4.24 5.55 -10.43
C MET A 1 -3.45 6.15 -11.57
N ASP A 2 -4.13 6.69 -12.58
CA ASP A 2 -3.49 7.35 -13.71
C ASP A 2 -3.49 8.87 -13.46
N VAL A 3 -2.32 9.49 -13.55
CA VAL A 3 -2.14 10.95 -13.57
C VAL A 3 -1.09 11.23 -14.65
N ASP A 4 -1.48 11.86 -15.76
CA ASP A 4 -0.58 12.32 -16.82
C ASP A 4 0.37 11.25 -17.40
N GLY A 5 -0.10 10.01 -17.60
CA GLY A 5 0.67 8.93 -18.22
C GLY A 5 1.69 8.24 -17.31
N ASP A 6 1.73 8.64 -16.04
CA ASP A 6 2.64 8.15 -15.01
C ASP A 6 1.83 7.38 -13.95
N VAL A 7 1.91 6.05 -13.98
CA VAL A 7 1.07 5.18 -13.13
C VAL A 7 1.73 4.91 -11.79
N ALA A 8 1.07 5.29 -10.69
CA ALA A 8 1.43 4.81 -9.36
C ALA A 8 0.85 3.41 -9.13
N PHE A 9 1.71 2.48 -8.68
CA PHE A 9 1.33 1.08 -8.47
C PHE A 9 2.01 0.45 -7.25
N ALA A 10 1.37 -0.57 -6.70
CA ALA A 10 1.90 -1.41 -5.63
C ALA A 10 2.05 -2.84 -6.15
N ARG A 11 3.24 -3.41 -5.98
CA ARG A 11 3.48 -4.85 -6.19
C ARG A 11 3.28 -5.57 -4.87
N TYR A 12 2.56 -6.67 -4.95
CA TYR A 12 2.29 -7.53 -3.81
C TYR A 12 2.36 -8.99 -4.20
N ARG A 13 2.49 -9.85 -3.19
CA ARG A 13 2.32 -11.29 -3.29
C ARG A 13 1.23 -11.71 -2.33
N ARG A 14 0.38 -12.67 -2.74
CA ARG A 14 -0.60 -13.30 -1.86
C ARG A 14 -0.04 -14.62 -1.35
N GLU A 15 -0.02 -14.79 -0.04
CA GLU A 15 0.38 -16.01 0.67
C GLU A 15 -0.76 -16.43 1.60
N GLY A 16 -1.63 -17.32 1.11
CA GLY A 16 -2.85 -17.69 1.82
C GLY A 16 -3.79 -16.50 1.97
N ARG A 17 -4.04 -16.07 3.22
CA ARG A 17 -4.85 -14.88 3.56
C ARG A 17 -4.00 -13.64 3.87
N THR A 18 -2.73 -13.67 3.49
CA THR A 18 -1.78 -12.59 3.77
C THR A 18 -1.31 -11.96 2.46
N ILE A 19 -1.39 -10.65 2.39
CA ILE A 19 -0.90 -9.82 1.29
C ILE A 19 0.44 -9.19 1.70
N VAL A 20 1.51 -9.62 1.04
CA VAL A 20 2.86 -9.11 1.24
C VAL A 20 3.14 -7.98 0.25
N ILE A 21 3.16 -6.73 0.72
CA ILE A 21 3.50 -5.57 -0.11
C ILE A 21 5.01 -5.49 -0.27
N THR A 22 5.50 -5.78 -1.47
CA THR A 22 6.93 -5.89 -1.78
C THR A 22 7.52 -4.63 -2.37
N HIS A 23 6.70 -3.80 -3.03
CA HIS A 23 7.15 -2.54 -3.60
C HIS A 23 5.98 -1.59 -3.83
N VAL A 24 6.19 -0.30 -3.59
CA VAL A 24 5.24 0.75 -3.93
C VAL A 24 6.02 1.77 -4.74
N GLU A 25 5.60 2.00 -5.98
CA GLU A 25 6.24 2.95 -6.87
C GLU A 25 5.29 4.10 -7.15
N THR A 26 5.84 5.31 -7.08
CA THR A 26 5.15 6.53 -7.48
C THR A 26 6.11 7.31 -8.36
N PRO A 27 5.69 7.66 -9.60
CA PRO A 27 6.48 8.46 -10.51
C PRO A 27 7.00 9.72 -9.86
N ALA A 28 8.22 10.13 -10.22
CA ALA A 28 8.88 11.27 -9.60
C ALA A 28 8.06 12.57 -9.75
N ALA A 29 7.37 12.74 -10.89
CA ALA A 29 6.47 13.85 -11.16
C ALA A 29 5.27 13.93 -10.20
N LEU A 30 4.94 12.82 -9.53
CA LEU A 30 3.78 12.67 -8.65
C LEU A 30 4.16 12.57 -7.16
N ARG A 31 5.46 12.61 -6.84
CA ARG A 31 5.94 12.64 -5.46
C ARG A 31 5.59 13.98 -4.80
N GLY A 32 5.29 13.95 -3.50
CA GLY A 32 4.88 15.15 -2.74
C GLY A 32 3.39 15.48 -2.81
N HIS A 33 2.61 14.80 -3.64
CA HIS A 33 1.15 15.00 -3.77
C HIS A 33 0.29 13.97 -3.03
N GLY A 34 0.88 13.16 -2.14
CA GLY A 34 0.16 12.15 -1.35
C GLY A 34 -0.41 10.98 -2.17
N ILE A 35 -0.01 10.82 -3.43
CA ILE A 35 -0.53 9.78 -4.34
C ILE A 35 -0.18 8.37 -3.82
N ALA A 36 1.05 8.19 -3.33
CA ALA A 36 1.48 6.93 -2.72
C ALA A 36 0.62 6.56 -1.50
N SER A 37 0.30 7.55 -0.67
CA SER A 37 -0.55 7.40 0.51
C SER A 37 -2.00 7.04 0.14
N ARG A 38 -2.56 7.69 -0.88
CA ARG A 38 -3.91 7.39 -1.38
C ARG A 38 -4.00 5.98 -1.99
N LEU A 39 -2.97 5.58 -2.74
CA LEU A 39 -2.85 4.22 -3.28
C LEU A 39 -2.80 3.19 -2.15
N MET A 40 -1.92 3.39 -1.16
CA MET A 40 -1.79 2.46 -0.02
C MET A 40 -3.07 2.38 0.79
N GLY A 41 -3.75 3.51 1.04
CA GLY A 41 -5.06 3.51 1.69
C GLY A 41 -6.08 2.65 0.95
N GLY A 42 -6.17 2.79 -0.38
CA GLY A 42 -7.08 1.96 -1.19
C GLY A 42 -6.74 0.46 -1.17
N VAL A 43 -5.44 0.13 -1.17
CA VAL A 43 -4.98 -1.26 -1.04
C VAL A 43 -5.37 -1.85 0.33
N LEU A 44 -5.12 -1.11 1.41
CA LEU A 44 -5.42 -1.58 2.78
C LEU A 44 -6.92 -1.70 3.04
N GLU A 45 -7.73 -0.81 2.49
CA GLU A 45 -9.20 -0.91 2.58
C GLU A 45 -9.72 -2.15 1.84
N THR A 46 -9.12 -2.50 0.71
CA THR A 46 -9.45 -3.74 -0.01
C THR A 46 -9.09 -4.97 0.83
N ILE A 47 -7.88 -5.01 1.39
CA ILE A 47 -7.42 -6.07 2.30
C ILE A 47 -8.37 -6.22 3.50
N ARG A 48 -8.80 -5.09 4.09
CA ARG A 48 -9.77 -5.06 5.18
C ARG A 48 -11.11 -5.67 4.78
N HIS A 49 -11.62 -5.27 3.61
CA HIS A 49 -12.90 -5.76 3.10
C HIS A 49 -12.86 -7.26 2.77
N GLU A 50 -11.74 -7.76 2.25
CA GLU A 50 -11.54 -9.18 1.96
C GLU A 50 -11.24 -10.03 3.22
N GLY A 51 -11.08 -9.39 4.39
CA GLY A 51 -10.77 -10.08 5.65
C GLY A 51 -9.35 -10.66 5.69
N GLU A 52 -8.45 -10.09 4.90
CA GLU A 52 -7.06 -10.51 4.79
C GLU A 52 -6.14 -9.74 5.75
N LYS A 53 -4.91 -10.22 5.84
CA LYS A 53 -3.83 -9.58 6.59
C LYS A 53 -2.80 -8.98 5.65
N VAL A 54 -2.06 -7.98 6.12
CA VAL A 54 -0.99 -7.32 5.36
C VAL A 54 0.37 -7.50 6.04
N VAL A 55 1.39 -7.74 5.23
CA VAL A 55 2.80 -7.70 5.62
C VAL A 55 3.50 -6.65 4.76
N ALA A 56 4.14 -5.67 5.41
CA ALA A 56 4.92 -4.65 4.72
C ALA A 56 6.39 -5.09 4.58
N ALA A 57 6.77 -5.56 3.38
CA ALA A 57 8.14 -5.97 3.10
C ALA A 57 9.02 -4.82 2.58
N CYS A 58 8.45 -3.78 1.96
CA CYS A 58 9.20 -2.58 1.58
C CYS A 58 9.21 -1.51 2.69
N SER A 59 10.26 -0.69 2.72
CA SER A 59 10.42 0.40 3.69
C SER A 59 9.28 1.42 3.65
N PHE A 60 8.78 1.75 2.45
CA PHE A 60 7.67 2.68 2.27
C PHE A 60 6.38 2.17 2.94
N ALA A 61 5.97 0.93 2.67
CA ALA A 61 4.77 0.37 3.28
C ALA A 61 4.89 0.25 4.81
N ARG A 62 6.10 -0.01 5.31
CA ARG A 62 6.38 -0.04 6.76
C ARG A 62 6.21 1.35 7.39
N ALA A 63 6.76 2.39 6.76
CA ALA A 63 6.60 3.77 7.20
C ALA A 63 5.12 4.17 7.19
N PHE A 64 4.43 3.91 6.08
CA PHE A 64 3.00 4.20 5.94
C PHE A 64 2.16 3.54 7.06
N LEU A 65 2.36 2.24 7.33
CA LEU A 65 1.64 1.54 8.40
C LEU A 65 2.03 1.99 9.82
N SER A 66 3.16 2.69 9.98
CA SER A 66 3.56 3.30 11.25
C SER A 66 2.88 4.65 11.45
N GLU A 67 2.72 5.42 10.38
CA GLU A 67 2.03 6.72 10.38
C GLU A 67 0.50 6.57 10.46
N HIS A 68 -0.02 5.41 10.06
CA HIS A 68 -1.45 5.09 10.03
C HIS A 68 -1.81 3.94 10.99
N PRO A 69 -1.87 4.20 12.32
CA PRO A 69 -2.16 3.19 13.32
C PRO A 69 -3.56 2.59 13.18
N GLU A 70 -4.50 3.24 12.49
CA GLU A 70 -5.85 2.76 12.19
C GLU A 70 -5.86 1.41 11.44
N TYR A 71 -4.81 1.10 10.69
CA TYR A 71 -4.65 -0.18 9.97
C TYR A 71 -3.89 -1.24 10.78
N SER A 72 -3.59 -0.99 12.06
CA SER A 72 -2.79 -1.92 12.86
C SER A 72 -3.46 -3.28 13.08
N ASN A 73 -4.79 -3.34 13.03
CA ASN A 73 -5.57 -4.58 13.08
C ASN A 73 -5.41 -5.47 11.83
N LEU A 74 -4.94 -4.92 10.72
CA LEU A 74 -4.69 -5.66 9.47
C LEU A 74 -3.30 -6.29 9.43
N LYS A 75 -2.37 -5.86 10.30
CA LYS A 75 -1.02 -6.43 10.36
C LYS A 75 -1.11 -7.93 10.70
N SER A 76 -0.39 -8.75 9.93
CA SER A 76 -0.25 -10.19 10.17
C SER A 76 0.70 -10.50 11.31
#